data_AF-A0A1H4I6G9-F1
#
_entry.id   AF-A0A1H4I6G9-F1
#
_cell.length_a   1.000
_cell.length_b   1.000
_cell.length_c   1.000
_cell.angle_alpha   90.00
_cell.angle_beta   90.00
_cell.angle_gamma   90.00
#
_symmetry.space_group_name_H-M   'P 1'
#
loop_
_entity.id
_entity.type
_entity.pdbx_description
1 polymer ?
#
loop_
_entity_poly.entity_id
_entity_poly.type
_entity_poly.pdbx_seq_one_letter_code
_entity_poly.pdbx_strand_id
1 'polypeptide(L)'
;MVVNTDGSDCDPAVDLDVLNGGVDVVLNAGARNPNVECAVFRAAVAAVFGGAFEPVATPGACWFVEPQHRLRIEVGATVLGDRPGIFGSDPNLWTDRQIVTLGQKPAVAFRNLTGNEYSVYASPYGALDRRGHVRLQISAERERGIDTDVQPVLPMDVTLKAKAVVASVLEHHFGPGR
;
A
#
# COMPACT_ATOMS: atom_id res chain seq x y z
N MET A 1 -26.44 15.00 7.72
CA MET A 1 -25.14 15.70 7.89
C MET A 1 -24.29 15.27 6.71
N VAL A 2 -24.05 16.15 5.75
CA VAL A 2 -23.23 15.84 4.57
C VAL A 2 -21.79 16.08 5.01
N VAL A 3 -21.02 15.01 5.18
CA VAL A 3 -19.58 15.11 5.38
C VAL A 3 -18.99 15.24 3.97
N ASN A 4 -18.26 16.31 3.70
CA ASN A 4 -17.48 16.41 2.45
C ASN A 4 -16.35 15.38 2.56
N THR A 5 -16.40 14.32 1.74
CA THR A 5 -15.46 13.20 1.76
C THR A 5 -14.62 13.19 0.49
N ASP A 6 -14.06 14.34 0.13
CA ASP A 6 -13.19 14.47 -1.06
C ASP A 6 -11.77 13.92 -0.80
N GLY A 7 -11.50 13.43 0.41
CA GLY A 7 -10.20 12.90 0.82
C GLY A 7 -9.16 14.00 1.08
N SER A 8 -9.61 15.25 1.24
CA SER A 8 -8.78 16.39 1.66
C SER A 8 -8.50 16.38 3.17
N ASP A 9 -9.40 15.78 3.95
CA ASP A 9 -9.27 15.51 5.38
C ASP A 9 -9.04 13.99 5.63
N CYS A 10 -8.61 13.61 6.84
CA CYS A 10 -8.43 12.21 7.26
C CYS A 10 -9.79 11.51 7.43
N ASP A 11 -10.51 11.36 6.32
CA ASP A 11 -11.88 10.89 6.27
C ASP A 11 -11.96 9.37 6.02
N PRO A 12 -13.00 8.70 6.54
CA PRO A 12 -13.34 7.35 6.08
C PRO A 12 -13.44 7.31 4.56
N ALA A 13 -12.83 6.30 3.94
CA ALA A 13 -12.82 6.21 2.50
C ALA A 13 -14.22 5.87 1.95
N VAL A 14 -14.62 6.58 0.90
CA VAL A 14 -15.87 6.34 0.18
C VAL A 14 -15.75 5.07 -0.67
N ASP A 15 -16.83 4.30 -0.74
CA ASP A 15 -16.93 3.16 -1.63
C ASP A 15 -17.02 3.63 -3.09
N LEU A 16 -16.08 3.14 -3.92
CA LEU A 16 -16.00 3.47 -5.34
C LEU A 16 -15.65 2.20 -6.12
N ASP A 17 -16.19 2.10 -7.33
CA ASP A 17 -15.74 1.10 -8.29
C ASP A 17 -14.42 1.54 -8.93
N VAL A 18 -13.47 0.61 -9.02
CA VAL A 18 -12.20 0.85 -9.72
C VAL A 18 -12.45 0.86 -11.21
N LEU A 19 -12.06 1.96 -11.87
CA LEU A 19 -12.20 2.14 -13.32
C LEU A 19 -11.49 1.02 -14.09
N ASN A 20 -12.16 0.50 -15.12
CA ASN A 20 -11.51 -0.33 -16.15
C ASN A 20 -10.92 0.60 -17.23
N GLY A 21 -9.82 0.20 -17.85
CA GLY A 21 -9.10 1.04 -18.83
C GLY A 21 -7.58 0.93 -18.77
N GLY A 22 -7.04 -0.12 -18.14
CA GLY A 22 -5.62 -0.37 -18.03
C GLY A 22 -4.85 0.51 -17.02
N VAL A 23 -3.53 0.31 -17.01
CA VAL A 23 -2.62 0.85 -15.98
C VAL A 23 -2.72 2.38 -15.86
N ASP A 24 -2.65 3.10 -16.99
CA ASP A 24 -2.62 4.56 -16.96
C ASP A 24 -3.91 5.16 -16.40
N VAL A 25 -5.08 4.56 -16.70
CA VAL A 25 -6.36 5.06 -16.19
C VAL A 25 -6.42 4.96 -14.67
N VAL A 26 -6.10 3.80 -14.12
CA VAL A 26 -6.16 3.56 -12.67
C VAL A 26 -5.14 4.44 -11.93
N LEU A 27 -3.90 4.50 -12.40
CA LEU A 27 -2.86 5.29 -11.74
C LEU A 27 -3.07 6.81 -11.84
N ASN A 28 -3.63 7.31 -12.95
CA ASN A 28 -4.00 8.72 -13.06
C ASN A 28 -5.18 9.07 -12.15
N ALA A 29 -6.13 8.15 -11.98
CA ALA A 29 -7.25 8.33 -11.07
C ALA A 29 -6.80 8.34 -9.60
N GLY A 30 -5.93 7.39 -9.20
CA GLY A 30 -5.35 7.36 -7.86
C GLY A 30 -4.52 8.60 -7.53
N ALA A 31 -3.76 9.12 -8.49
CA ALA A 31 -3.02 10.37 -8.33
C ALA A 31 -3.89 11.61 -8.04
N ARG A 32 -5.18 11.57 -8.36
CA ARG A 32 -6.12 12.69 -8.20
C ARG A 32 -7.12 12.48 -7.06
N ASN A 33 -7.36 11.23 -6.66
CA ASN A 33 -8.38 10.88 -5.68
C ASN A 33 -7.89 9.72 -4.79
N PRO A 34 -7.60 9.96 -3.50
CA PRO A 34 -7.14 8.92 -2.59
C PRO A 34 -8.19 7.83 -2.34
N ASN A 35 -9.48 8.10 -2.54
CA ASN A 35 -10.52 7.07 -2.47
C ASN A 35 -10.34 6.00 -3.56
N VAL A 36 -9.76 6.35 -4.71
CA VAL A 36 -9.43 5.37 -5.76
C VAL A 36 -8.31 4.46 -5.28
N GLU A 37 -7.28 5.00 -4.60
CA GLU A 37 -6.23 4.19 -4.00
C GLU A 37 -6.81 3.25 -2.93
N CYS A 38 -7.73 3.74 -2.09
CA CYS A 38 -8.43 2.88 -1.14
C CYS A 38 -9.24 1.77 -1.83
N ALA A 39 -10.00 2.11 -2.87
CA ALA A 39 -10.82 1.15 -3.61
C ALA A 39 -9.97 0.04 -4.25
N VAL A 40 -8.81 0.37 -4.81
CA VAL A 40 -7.87 -0.58 -5.42
C VAL A 40 -7.38 -1.63 -4.41
N PHE A 41 -7.20 -1.25 -3.14
CA PHE A 41 -6.62 -2.14 -2.12
C PHE A 41 -7.65 -2.81 -1.20
N ARG A 42 -8.87 -2.25 -1.10
CA ARG A 42 -9.87 -2.65 -0.09
C ARG A 42 -10.13 -4.15 -0.04
N ALA A 43 -10.43 -4.75 -1.19
CA ALA A 43 -10.74 -6.17 -1.26
C ALA A 43 -9.53 -7.05 -0.89
N ALA A 44 -8.33 -6.68 -1.35
CA ALA A 44 -7.10 -7.42 -1.08
C ALA A 44 -6.69 -7.34 0.40
N VAL A 45 -6.80 -6.16 1.02
CA VAL A 45 -6.52 -5.98 2.45
C VAL A 45 -7.51 -6.78 3.29
N ALA A 46 -8.82 -6.67 3.01
CA ALA A 46 -9.84 -7.41 3.74
C ALA A 46 -9.66 -8.93 3.63
N ALA A 47 -9.26 -9.45 2.45
CA ALA A 47 -9.02 -10.87 2.25
C ALA A 47 -7.79 -11.41 3.02
N VAL A 48 -6.74 -10.59 3.18
CA VAL A 48 -5.45 -11.04 3.74
C VAL A 48 -5.29 -10.71 5.23
N PHE A 49 -5.75 -9.53 5.65
CA PHE A 49 -5.63 -9.02 7.02
C PHE A 49 -6.95 -9.12 7.80
N GLY A 50 -8.08 -9.35 7.12
CA GLY A 50 -9.40 -9.43 7.71
C GLY A 50 -10.17 -8.11 7.63
N GLY A 51 -11.49 -8.18 7.79
CA GLY A 51 -12.40 -7.04 7.66
C GLY A 51 -12.37 -6.02 8.81
N ALA A 52 -11.45 -6.15 9.77
CA ALA A 52 -11.28 -5.16 10.84
C ALA A 52 -10.45 -3.94 10.39
N PHE A 53 -9.74 -4.05 9.26
CA PHE A 53 -8.96 -2.98 8.68
C PHE A 53 -9.85 -2.08 7.83
N GLU A 54 -10.17 -0.91 8.35
CA GLU A 54 -11.02 0.08 7.69
C GLU A 54 -10.16 1.11 6.92
N PRO A 55 -10.53 1.48 5.69
CA PRO A 55 -9.80 2.45 4.89
C PRO A 55 -10.10 3.90 5.28
N VAL A 56 -9.05 4.70 5.35
CA VAL A 56 -9.05 6.15 5.58
C VAL A 56 -8.34 6.80 4.40
N ALA A 57 -9.06 7.62 3.66
CA ALA A 57 -8.51 8.38 2.55
C ALA A 57 -7.78 9.61 3.10
N THR A 58 -6.56 9.86 2.62
CA THR A 58 -5.78 11.05 2.98
C THR A 58 -5.14 11.66 1.74
N PRO A 59 -4.73 12.94 1.75
CA PRO A 59 -4.04 13.52 0.62
C PRO A 59 -2.77 12.73 0.24
N GLY A 60 -2.79 12.06 -0.92
CA GLY A 60 -1.65 11.35 -1.49
C GLY A 60 -1.39 9.92 -0.99
N ALA A 61 -2.28 9.37 -0.15
CA ALA A 61 -2.23 7.97 0.28
C ALA A 61 -3.59 7.47 0.79
N CYS A 62 -3.76 6.15 0.83
CA CYS A 62 -4.81 5.51 1.62
C CYS A 62 -4.22 4.73 2.79
N TRP A 63 -4.82 4.86 3.97
CA TRP A 63 -4.45 4.10 5.15
C TRP A 63 -5.50 3.04 5.45
N PHE A 64 -5.07 1.87 5.91
CA PHE A 64 -5.95 0.89 6.52
C PHE A 64 -5.54 0.71 7.98
N VAL A 65 -6.52 0.86 8.88
CA VAL A 65 -6.31 0.84 10.33
C VAL A 65 -7.28 -0.11 10.99
N GLU A 66 -6.81 -0.83 12.02
CA GLU A 66 -7.63 -1.70 12.87
C GLU A 66 -7.85 -1.07 14.26
N PRO A 67 -8.89 -1.47 15.02
CA PRO A 67 -9.24 -0.86 16.31
C PRO A 67 -8.12 -0.84 17.35
N GLN A 68 -7.24 -1.85 17.36
CA GLN A 68 -6.12 -1.94 18.30
C GLN A 68 -4.91 -1.10 17.87
N HIS A 69 -4.87 -0.63 16.61
CA HIS A 69 -3.76 0.12 16.05
C HIS A 69 -2.40 -0.59 16.21
N ARG A 70 -2.34 -1.93 16.14
CA ARG A 70 -1.05 -2.66 16.22
C ARG A 70 -0.30 -2.65 14.90
N LEU A 71 -1.06 -2.56 13.81
CA LEU A 71 -0.54 -2.46 12.46
C LEU A 71 -1.19 -1.27 11.77
N ARG A 72 -0.36 -0.54 11.02
CA ARG A 72 -0.79 0.50 10.11
C ARG A 72 -0.34 0.13 8.71
N ILE A 73 -1.28 0.11 7.76
CA ILE A 73 -1.01 -0.22 6.36
C ILE A 73 -1.24 1.05 5.55
N GLU A 74 -0.19 1.56 4.93
CA GLU A 74 -0.27 2.66 3.97
C GLU A 74 -0.19 2.08 2.56
N VAL A 75 -1.07 2.50 1.67
CA VAL A 75 -1.11 2.04 0.29
C VAL A 75 -1.19 3.22 -0.68
N GLY A 76 -0.79 2.97 -1.92
CA GLY A 76 -0.92 3.95 -2.99
C GLY A 76 -0.87 3.31 -4.37
N ALA A 77 -1.54 3.94 -5.33
CA ALA A 77 -1.58 3.53 -6.73
C ALA A 77 -1.59 4.78 -7.61
N THR A 78 -0.41 5.32 -7.88
CA THR A 78 -0.27 6.66 -8.46
C THR A 78 0.73 6.69 -9.60
N VAL A 79 0.45 7.53 -10.61
CA VAL A 79 1.37 7.83 -11.71
C VAL A 79 2.46 8.83 -11.31
N LEU A 80 2.21 9.63 -10.26
CA LEU A 80 3.12 10.68 -9.79
C LEU A 80 4.28 10.13 -8.95
N GLY A 81 4.18 8.87 -8.52
CA GLY A 81 5.24 8.19 -7.79
C GLY A 81 6.52 8.01 -8.61
N ASP A 82 7.67 8.00 -7.93
CA ASP A 82 8.94 7.70 -8.59
C ASP A 82 9.00 6.22 -9.03
N ARG A 83 10.06 5.89 -9.78
CA ARG A 83 10.31 4.56 -10.32
C ARG A 83 10.52 3.54 -9.19
N PRO A 84 9.82 2.39 -9.16
CA PRO A 84 9.94 1.40 -8.09
C PRO A 84 11.37 0.98 -7.76
N GLY A 85 12.24 0.91 -8.77
CA GLY A 85 13.61 0.45 -8.65
C GLY A 85 14.50 1.27 -7.71
N ILE A 86 14.20 2.55 -7.45
CA ILE A 86 15.05 3.39 -6.58
C ILE A 86 14.74 3.21 -5.10
N PHE A 87 13.59 2.64 -4.73
CA PHE A 87 13.20 2.53 -3.33
C PHE A 87 14.03 1.48 -2.59
N GLY A 88 14.25 1.74 -1.29
CA GLY A 88 15.01 0.87 -0.41
C GLY A 88 16.52 0.83 -0.69
N SER A 89 17.06 1.69 -1.57
CA SER A 89 18.45 1.59 -2.03
C SER A 89 19.49 2.14 -1.07
N ASP A 90 19.10 3.00 -0.11
CA ASP A 90 20.02 3.56 0.88
C ASP A 90 20.27 2.55 2.03
N PRO A 91 21.47 1.97 2.15
CA PRO A 91 21.78 0.98 3.17
C PRO A 91 21.82 1.57 4.59
N ASN A 92 21.85 2.90 4.75
CA ASN A 92 21.80 3.55 6.05
C ASN A 92 20.37 3.68 6.60
N LEU A 93 19.36 3.40 5.76
CA LEU A 93 17.95 3.48 6.12
C LEU A 93 17.25 2.13 6.00
N TRP A 94 17.71 1.27 5.09
CA TRP A 94 17.01 0.07 4.69
C TRP A 94 17.90 -1.18 4.71
N THR A 95 17.27 -2.32 4.97
CA THR A 95 17.87 -3.67 4.92
C THR A 95 16.98 -4.60 4.09
N ASP A 96 17.51 -5.79 3.77
CA ASP A 96 16.79 -6.87 3.10
C ASP A 96 16.16 -6.47 1.76
N ARG A 97 16.78 -5.52 1.06
CA ARG A 97 16.30 -5.08 -0.25
C ARG A 97 16.40 -6.22 -1.26
N GLN A 98 15.27 -6.57 -1.84
CA GLN A 98 15.14 -7.64 -2.83
C GLN A 98 14.26 -7.19 -3.99
N ILE A 99 14.63 -7.61 -5.21
CA ILE A 99 13.74 -7.55 -6.37
C ILE A 99 12.95 -8.86 -6.39
N VAL A 100 11.63 -8.74 -6.44
CA VAL A 100 10.69 -9.87 -6.44
C VAL A 100 9.70 -9.73 -7.58
N THR A 101 8.99 -10.81 -7.90
CA THR A 101 7.88 -10.79 -8.85
C THR A 101 6.57 -11.02 -8.08
N LEU A 102 5.62 -10.11 -8.23
CA LEU A 102 4.29 -10.15 -7.59
C LEU A 102 3.24 -9.91 -8.68
N GLY A 103 2.22 -10.78 -8.78
CA GLY A 103 1.20 -10.66 -9.83
C GLY A 103 1.78 -10.54 -11.25
N GLN A 104 2.83 -11.32 -11.55
CA GLN A 104 3.59 -11.28 -12.81
C GLN A 104 4.28 -9.94 -13.13
N LYS A 105 4.37 -9.02 -12.16
CA LYS A 105 5.03 -7.71 -12.31
C LYS A 105 6.24 -7.62 -11.38
N PRO A 106 7.30 -6.89 -11.76
CA PRO A 106 8.45 -6.72 -10.90
C PRO A 106 8.14 -5.72 -9.78
N ALA A 107 8.67 -6.00 -8.60
CA ALA A 107 8.58 -5.15 -7.42
C ALA A 107 9.89 -5.13 -6.64
N VAL A 108 10.09 -4.10 -5.84
CA VAL A 108 11.16 -4.03 -4.83
C VAL A 108 10.51 -4.14 -3.47
N ALA A 109 11.10 -4.98 -2.61
CA ALA A 109 10.69 -5.14 -1.22
C ALA A 109 11.89 -4.92 -0.30
N PHE A 110 11.67 -4.31 0.87
CA PHE A 110 12.73 -3.99 1.82
C PHE A 110 12.15 -3.72 3.22
N ARG A 111 13.01 -3.68 4.23
CA ARG A 111 12.69 -3.33 5.62
C ARG A 111 13.48 -2.11 6.05
N ASN A 112 13.01 -1.37 7.06
CA ASN A 112 13.86 -0.41 7.75
C ASN A 112 14.84 -1.13 8.70
N LEU A 113 15.88 -0.43 9.13
CA LEU A 113 16.93 -1.00 10.02
C LEU A 113 16.40 -1.48 11.38
N THR A 114 15.31 -0.88 11.87
CA THR A 114 14.66 -1.24 13.15
C THR A 114 13.70 -2.42 13.02
N GLY A 115 13.42 -2.90 11.80
CA GLY A 115 12.57 -4.06 11.54
C GLY A 115 11.07 -3.86 11.82
N ASN A 116 10.65 -2.65 12.19
CA ASN A 116 9.25 -2.31 12.45
C ASN A 116 8.50 -1.80 11.23
N GLU A 117 9.17 -1.66 10.09
CA GLU A 117 8.56 -1.28 8.82
C GLU A 117 8.94 -2.23 7.69
N TYR A 118 7.98 -2.53 6.82
CA TYR A 118 8.16 -3.31 5.62
C TYR A 118 7.47 -2.64 4.45
N SER A 119 8.19 -2.49 3.34
CA SER A 119 7.72 -1.74 2.19
C SER A 119 7.85 -2.57 0.91
N VAL A 120 6.84 -2.45 0.04
CA VAL A 120 6.77 -3.06 -1.29
C VAL A 120 6.39 -1.98 -2.29
N TYR A 121 7.19 -1.84 -3.34
CA TYR A 121 6.93 -0.94 -4.47
C TYR A 121 6.93 -1.76 -5.76
N ALA A 122 5.78 -1.90 -6.41
CA ALA A 122 5.61 -2.67 -7.63
C ALA A 122 5.46 -1.76 -8.86
N SER A 123 5.98 -2.22 -10.00
CA SER A 123 5.77 -1.58 -11.30
C SER A 123 4.56 -2.21 -12.00
N PRO A 124 3.40 -1.54 -12.03
CA PRO A 124 2.26 -2.04 -12.79
C PRO A 124 2.54 -2.06 -14.31
N TYR A 125 3.54 -1.29 -14.78
CA TYR A 125 3.99 -1.28 -16.17
C TYR A 125 4.94 -2.43 -16.55
N GLY A 126 5.42 -3.22 -15.59
CA GLY A 126 6.35 -4.31 -15.87
C GLY A 126 7.83 -3.90 -15.94
N ALA A 127 8.18 -2.67 -15.59
CA ALA A 127 9.54 -2.13 -15.66
C ALA A 127 9.87 -1.27 -14.43
N LEU A 128 10.90 -1.62 -13.67
CA LEU A 128 11.24 -0.96 -12.39
C LEU A 128 11.82 0.46 -12.55
N ASP A 129 12.28 0.81 -13.74
CA ASP A 129 12.83 2.11 -14.09
C ASP A 129 11.78 3.11 -14.61
N ARG A 130 10.53 2.65 -14.80
CA ARG A 130 9.41 3.50 -15.19
C ARG A 130 8.73 4.11 -13.95
N ARG A 131 8.41 5.40 -14.03
CA ARG A 131 7.63 6.12 -13.01
C ARG A 131 6.20 5.61 -12.91
N GLY A 132 5.60 5.84 -11.74
CA GLY A 132 4.31 5.30 -11.36
C GLY A 132 4.43 3.93 -10.71
N HIS A 133 3.73 3.74 -9.60
CA HIS A 133 3.86 2.53 -8.79
C HIS A 133 2.57 2.16 -8.07
N VAL A 134 2.48 0.88 -7.73
CA VAL A 134 1.59 0.35 -6.70
C VAL A 134 2.45 0.10 -5.47
N ARG A 135 2.17 0.78 -4.36
CA ARG A 135 2.95 0.64 -3.12
C ARG A 135 2.10 0.16 -1.97
N LEU A 136 2.75 -0.56 -1.06
CA LEU A 136 2.22 -0.89 0.24
C LEU A 136 3.36 -0.83 1.25
N GLN A 137 3.13 -0.10 2.34
CA GLN A 137 4.01 -0.02 3.50
C GLN A 137 3.21 -0.48 4.71
N ILE A 138 3.80 -1.37 5.51
CA ILE A 138 3.24 -1.76 6.80
C ILE A 138 4.21 -1.32 7.88
N SER A 139 3.67 -0.69 8.91
CA SER A 139 4.40 -0.33 10.12
C SER A 139 3.77 -1.02 11.32
N ALA A 140 4.60 -1.63 12.16
CA ALA A 140 4.19 -2.06 13.50
C ALA A 140 4.10 -0.83 14.39
N GLU A 141 2.94 -0.64 15.00
CA GLU A 141 2.61 0.49 15.85
C GLU A 141 2.39 0.01 17.28
N ARG A 142 2.54 0.91 18.25
CA ARG A 142 2.21 0.59 19.65
C ARG A 142 0.70 0.49 19.79
N GLU A 143 0.26 -0.57 20.46
CA GLU A 143 -1.16 -0.76 20.75
C GLU A 143 -1.70 0.43 21.54
N ARG A 144 -2.85 0.93 21.08
CA ARG A 144 -3.50 2.07 21.71
C ARG A 144 -3.79 1.77 23.18
N GLY A 145 -3.31 2.64 24.07
CA GLY A 145 -3.54 2.52 25.51
C GLY A 145 -2.53 1.65 26.26
N ILE A 146 -1.51 1.12 25.59
CA ILE A 146 -0.37 0.45 26.24
C ILE A 146 0.83 1.40 26.25
N ASP A 147 1.31 1.71 27.46
CA ASP A 147 2.51 2.53 27.64
C ASP A 147 3.75 1.63 27.73
N THR A 148 4.57 1.65 26.68
CA THR A 148 5.82 0.89 26.61
C THR A 148 6.82 1.61 25.71
N ASP A 149 8.09 1.60 26.12
CA ASP A 149 9.22 2.11 25.34
C ASP A 149 9.72 1.11 24.29
N VAL A 150 9.23 -0.14 24.32
CA VAL A 150 9.66 -1.17 23.38
C VAL A 150 9.00 -0.94 22.02
N GLN A 151 9.83 -0.67 21.01
CA GLN A 151 9.36 -0.57 19.63
C GLN A 151 8.95 -1.98 19.14
N PRO A 152 7.72 -2.17 18.63
CA PRO A 152 7.30 -3.46 18.11
C PRO A 152 8.05 -3.78 16.82
N VAL A 153 8.41 -5.03 16.63
CA VAL A 153 9.03 -5.54 15.39
C VAL A 153 7.94 -6.20 14.55
N LEU A 154 7.99 -6.03 13.22
CA LEU A 154 7.03 -6.68 12.34
C LEU A 154 7.24 -8.19 12.31
N PRO A 155 6.20 -8.99 12.64
CA PRO A 155 6.22 -10.43 12.47
C PRO A 155 6.53 -10.82 11.01
N MET A 156 7.18 -11.97 10.82
CA MET A 156 7.55 -12.44 9.47
C MET A 156 6.31 -12.70 8.59
N ASP A 157 5.23 -13.25 9.15
CA ASP A 157 3.99 -13.55 8.42
C ASP A 157 3.33 -12.28 7.86
N VAL A 158 3.44 -11.15 8.56
CA VAL A 158 2.93 -9.85 8.08
C VAL A 158 3.60 -9.43 6.77
N THR A 159 4.88 -9.73 6.58
CA THR A 159 5.57 -9.42 5.31
C THR A 159 5.15 -10.31 4.15
N LEU A 160 4.76 -11.56 4.42
CA LEU A 160 4.17 -12.42 3.40
C LEU A 160 2.77 -11.93 3.01
N LYS A 161 1.98 -11.49 4.00
CA LYS A 161 0.67 -10.87 3.79
C LYS A 161 0.78 -9.59 2.94
N ALA A 162 1.74 -8.71 3.24
CA ALA A 162 2.01 -7.52 2.44
C ALA A 162 2.26 -7.83 0.96
N LYS A 163 3.12 -8.82 0.67
CA LYS A 163 3.38 -9.30 -0.71
C LYS A 163 2.11 -9.85 -1.36
N ALA A 164 1.30 -10.61 -0.61
CA ALA A 164 0.05 -11.18 -1.12
C ALA A 164 -0.98 -10.12 -1.49
N VAL A 165 -1.12 -9.05 -0.68
CA VAL A 165 -1.99 -7.91 -1.01
C VAL A 165 -1.55 -7.27 -2.32
N VAL A 166 -0.27 -6.92 -2.45
CA VAL A 166 0.25 -6.27 -3.67
C VAL A 166 0.10 -7.19 -4.89
N ALA A 167 0.38 -8.49 -4.76
CA ALA A 167 0.19 -9.46 -5.84
C ALA A 167 -1.29 -9.51 -6.29
N SER A 168 -2.22 -9.59 -5.35
CA SER A 168 -3.67 -9.60 -5.64
C SER A 168 -4.12 -8.32 -6.33
N VAL A 169 -3.65 -7.16 -5.87
CA VAL A 169 -3.94 -5.86 -6.52
C VAL A 169 -3.44 -5.83 -7.96
N LEU A 170 -2.20 -6.29 -8.20
CA LEU A 170 -1.61 -6.32 -9.54
C LEU A 170 -2.36 -7.25 -10.48
N GLU A 171 -2.71 -8.45 -10.02
CA GLU A 171 -3.48 -9.43 -10.80
C GLU A 171 -4.88 -8.92 -11.12
N HIS A 172 -5.55 -8.35 -10.11
CA HIS A 172 -6.92 -7.93 -10.26
C HIS A 172 -7.03 -6.66 -11.10
N HIS A 173 -6.25 -5.61 -10.82
CA HIS A 173 -6.43 -4.30 -11.45
C HIS A 173 -5.45 -3.98 -12.58
N PHE A 174 -4.31 -4.67 -12.65
CA PHE A 174 -3.21 -4.36 -13.58
C PHE A 174 -2.77 -5.56 -14.43
N GLY A 175 -3.59 -6.62 -14.44
CA GLY A 175 -3.41 -7.80 -15.26
C GLY A 175 -3.75 -7.57 -16.74
N PRO A 176 -3.45 -8.54 -17.63
CA PRO A 176 -3.77 -8.45 -19.04
C PRO A 176 -5.30 -8.33 -19.28
N GLY A 177 -5.73 -7.41 -20.16
CA GLY A 177 -7.12 -7.28 -20.59
C GLY A 177 -8.04 -6.45 -19.69
N ARG A 178 -7.48 -5.71 -18.72
CA ARG A 178 -8.17 -4.69 -17.90
C ARG A 178 -8.08 -3.30 -18.49
#